data_AF-A0A6M2F531-F1
#
_entry.id   AF-A0A6M2F531-F1
#
_cell.length_a   1.000
_cell.length_b   1.000
_cell.length_c   1.000
_cell.angle_alpha   90.00
_cell.angle_beta   90.00
_cell.angle_gamma   90.00
#
_symmetry.space_group_name_H-M   'P 1'
#
loop_
_entity.id
_entity.type
_entity.pdbx_description
1 polymer ?
#
loop_
_entity_poly.entity_id
_entity_poly.type
_entity_poly.pdbx_seq_one_letter_code
_entity_poly.pdbx_strand_id
1 'polypeptide(L)'
;MEQLTGTCLAKHLVCLVIDEAHRASGNYSYCGAIRELLAIPVQLRILALTATPGSKQPAVQHIIDNLQISALEYRNESDPDVIPYVHDRKIELIEVALGKEAVDINKRLLEVIRPYVARLSTLGLLQNRDYQTLSPPDLLNSRDKFRRAPPLDLPLNRYGEIEACFGGLITLYHIRKLLSSHGIRPAYEMLEEKLKQWSFARLMGKNEDIRKIKLLMQQSLSHGAPSPKLSKMLEVLVDHFSEWHRLS
;
A
#
# COMPACT_ATOMS: atom_id res chain seq x y z
N MET A 1 26.41 -17.21 -29.47
CA MET A 1 25.53 -16.52 -28.51
C MET A 1 26.45 -15.69 -27.63
N GLU A 2 26.27 -14.38 -27.73
CA GLU A 2 27.18 -13.29 -27.37
C GLU A 2 27.51 -13.30 -25.87
N GLN A 3 28.79 -13.48 -25.52
CA GLN A 3 29.65 -12.43 -24.99
C GLN A 3 28.95 -11.49 -23.97
N LEU A 4 29.00 -11.86 -22.69
CA LEU A 4 29.35 -10.91 -21.63
C LEU A 4 30.49 -10.05 -22.19
N THR A 5 30.35 -8.73 -22.18
CA THR A 5 31.13 -7.73 -22.95
C THR A 5 32.62 -7.62 -22.56
N GLY A 6 33.27 -8.72 -22.16
CA GLY A 6 34.70 -8.83 -21.89
C GLY A 6 35.17 -8.15 -20.62
N THR A 7 34.30 -7.43 -19.91
CA THR A 7 34.63 -6.65 -18.71
C THR A 7 34.74 -7.49 -17.44
N CYS A 8 34.00 -8.61 -17.37
CA CYS A 8 34.05 -9.53 -16.23
C CYS A 8 34.46 -10.93 -16.69
N LEU A 9 35.60 -11.42 -16.19
CA LEU A 9 36.06 -12.78 -16.46
C LEU A 9 35.27 -13.76 -15.60
N ALA A 10 34.15 -14.27 -16.11
CA ALA A 10 33.27 -15.21 -15.41
C ALA A 10 34.00 -16.42 -14.81
N LYS A 11 35.07 -16.89 -15.48
CA LYS A 11 35.96 -17.97 -15.00
C LYS A 11 36.67 -17.69 -13.66
N HIS A 12 36.76 -16.44 -13.23
CA HIS A 12 37.37 -16.05 -11.94
C HIS A 12 36.32 -15.76 -10.86
N LEU A 13 35.02 -15.82 -11.18
CA LEU A 13 33.96 -15.63 -10.20
C LEU A 13 33.81 -16.90 -9.37
N VAL A 14 33.98 -16.75 -8.06
CA VAL A 14 33.86 -17.85 -7.08
C VAL A 14 32.58 -17.75 -6.25
N CYS A 15 32.03 -16.54 -6.07
CA CYS A 15 30.83 -16.30 -5.28
C CYS A 15 30.00 -15.16 -5.88
N LEU A 16 28.69 -15.36 -5.95
CA LEU A 16 27.69 -14.35 -6.29
C LEU A 16 26.77 -14.16 -5.08
N VAL A 17 26.76 -12.95 -4.53
CA VAL A 17 25.86 -12.56 -3.44
C VAL A 17 24.74 -11.70 -4.00
N ILE A 18 23.50 -12.12 -3.77
CA ILE A 18 22.29 -11.44 -4.21
C ILE A 18 21.61 -10.88 -2.98
N ASP A 19 21.72 -9.57 -2.80
CA ASP A 19 20.97 -8.86 -1.79
C ASP A 19 19.53 -8.61 -2.26
N GLU A 20 18.60 -8.55 -1.32
CA GLU A 20 17.16 -8.45 -1.57
C GLU A 20 16.62 -9.51 -2.54
N ALA A 21 17.00 -10.76 -2.29
CA ALA A 21 16.67 -11.91 -3.14
C ALA A 21 15.16 -12.10 -3.39
N HIS A 22 14.30 -11.54 -2.54
CA HIS A 22 12.85 -11.51 -2.75
C HIS A 22 12.42 -10.83 -4.07
N ARG A 23 13.30 -10.02 -4.68
CA ARG A 23 13.06 -9.38 -5.98
C ARG A 23 13.31 -10.31 -7.18
N ALA A 24 13.83 -11.51 -6.95
CA ALA A 24 14.10 -12.52 -7.98
C ALA A 24 12.83 -13.23 -8.47
N SER A 25 11.80 -12.44 -8.82
CA SER A 25 10.55 -12.89 -9.43
C SER A 25 10.42 -12.28 -10.83
N GLY A 26 10.04 -13.08 -11.82
CA GLY A 26 9.85 -12.62 -13.20
C GLY A 26 11.15 -12.34 -13.96
N ASN A 27 11.19 -11.27 -14.75
CA ASN A 27 12.31 -10.89 -15.63
C ASN A 27 13.34 -9.96 -14.98
N TYR A 28 13.55 -10.07 -13.67
CA TYR A 28 14.54 -9.25 -12.99
C TYR A 28 15.95 -9.58 -13.49
N SER A 29 16.85 -8.59 -13.50
CA SER A 29 18.21 -8.73 -14.06
C SER A 29 19.03 -9.84 -13.40
N TYR A 30 18.77 -10.15 -12.12
CA TYR A 30 19.38 -11.27 -11.40
C TYR A 30 19.19 -12.61 -12.11
N CYS A 31 17.97 -12.87 -12.59
CA CYS A 31 17.64 -14.14 -13.26
C CYS A 31 18.41 -14.28 -14.57
N GLY A 32 18.65 -13.18 -15.30
CA GLY A 32 19.46 -13.17 -16.52
C GLY A 32 20.92 -13.49 -16.23
N ALA A 33 21.53 -12.77 -15.28
CA ALA A 33 22.93 -12.95 -14.91
C ALA A 33 23.23 -14.38 -14.43
N ILE A 34 22.34 -14.98 -13.64
CA ILE A 34 22.52 -16.36 -13.15
C ILE A 34 22.46 -17.37 -14.29
N ARG A 35 21.49 -17.24 -15.20
CA ARG A 35 21.40 -18.14 -16.37
C ARG A 35 22.65 -18.07 -17.23
N GLU A 36 23.20 -16.88 -17.45
CA GLU A 36 24.44 -16.69 -18.20
C GLU A 36 25.65 -17.29 -17.49
N LEU A 37 25.78 -17.08 -16.17
CA LEU A 37 26.88 -17.63 -15.38
C LEU A 37 26.83 -19.15 -15.28
N LEU A 38 25.65 -19.73 -15.14
CA LEU A 38 25.46 -21.19 -15.09
C LEU A 38 25.61 -21.88 -16.46
N ALA A 39 25.52 -21.14 -17.56
CA ALA A 39 25.80 -21.67 -18.90
C ALA A 39 27.31 -21.90 -19.14
N ILE A 40 28.17 -21.37 -18.27
CA ILE A 40 29.63 -21.53 -18.34
C ILE A 40 30.04 -22.57 -17.28
N PRO A 41 30.97 -23.49 -17.56
CA PRO A 41 31.45 -24.46 -16.57
C PRO A 41 32.35 -23.78 -15.53
N VAL A 42 31.75 -23.03 -14.60
CA VAL A 42 32.42 -22.36 -13.49
C VAL A 42 31.94 -22.91 -12.16
N GLN A 43 32.86 -23.08 -11.21
CA GLN A 43 32.52 -23.44 -9.85
C GLN A 43 32.12 -22.17 -9.08
N LEU A 44 30.81 -21.89 -9.05
CA LEU A 44 30.24 -20.67 -8.48
C LEU A 44 29.40 -20.99 -7.24
N ARG A 45 29.67 -20.32 -6.12
CA ARG A 45 28.75 -20.27 -4.97
C ARG A 45 27.73 -19.16 -5.17
N ILE A 46 26.45 -19.46 -4.99
CA ILE A 46 25.38 -18.44 -4.96
C ILE A 46 24.90 -18.30 -3.51
N LEU A 47 24.85 -17.06 -3.02
CA LEU A 47 24.27 -16.69 -1.74
C LEU A 47 23.15 -15.69 -1.99
N ALA A 48 21.97 -15.96 -1.45
CA ALA A 48 20.79 -15.12 -1.57
C ALA A 48 20.40 -14.62 -0.18
N LEU A 49 20.44 -13.30 0.02
CA LEU A 49 20.12 -12.65 1.28
C LEU A 49 18.75 -11.99 1.16
N THR A 50 17.86 -12.28 2.12
CA THR A 50 16.58 -11.58 2.21
C THR A 50 15.97 -11.71 3.59
N ALA A 51 15.38 -10.62 4.08
CA ALA A 51 14.56 -10.64 5.29
C ALA A 51 13.19 -11.29 5.05
N THR A 52 12.65 -11.20 3.83
CA THR A 52 11.28 -11.67 3.51
C THR A 52 11.22 -12.26 2.09
N PRO A 53 11.41 -13.57 1.91
CA PRO A 53 11.40 -14.20 0.59
C PRO A 53 10.01 -14.21 -0.06
N GLY A 54 8.95 -13.78 0.62
CA GLY A 54 7.59 -13.70 0.08
C GLY A 54 6.54 -14.15 1.09
N SER A 55 5.29 -13.75 0.86
CA SER A 55 4.18 -14.03 1.78
C SER A 55 3.44 -15.35 1.50
N LYS A 56 3.79 -16.06 0.43
CA LYS A 56 3.16 -17.33 0.03
C LYS A 56 4.21 -18.33 -0.42
N GLN A 57 4.00 -19.61 -0.10
CA GLN A 57 4.89 -20.71 -0.48
C GLN A 57 5.28 -20.72 -1.98
N PRO A 58 4.35 -20.49 -2.95
CA PRO A 58 4.74 -20.46 -4.37
C PRO A 58 5.71 -19.33 -4.70
N ALA A 59 5.60 -18.17 -4.04
CA ALA A 59 6.51 -17.05 -4.28
C ALA A 59 7.94 -17.37 -3.80
N VAL A 60 8.06 -18.01 -2.63
CA VAL A 60 9.33 -18.48 -2.09
C VAL A 60 9.95 -19.53 -3.02
N GLN A 61 9.15 -20.49 -3.49
CA GLN A 61 9.62 -21.51 -4.43
C GLN A 61 10.14 -20.90 -5.73
N HIS A 62 9.45 -19.90 -6.29
CA HIS A 62 9.91 -19.20 -7.49
C HIS A 62 11.29 -18.55 -7.31
N ILE A 63 11.59 -18.01 -6.14
CA ILE A 63 12.92 -17.42 -5.86
C ILE A 63 13.98 -18.53 -5.76
N ILE A 64 13.67 -19.63 -5.06
CA ILE A 64 14.56 -20.79 -4.96
C ILE A 64 14.92 -21.31 -6.37
N ASP A 65 13.90 -21.48 -7.22
CA ASP A 65 14.07 -21.99 -8.58
C ASP A 65 14.84 -20.99 -9.47
N ASN A 66 14.50 -19.70 -9.41
CA ASN A 66 15.13 -18.67 -10.25
C ASN A 66 16.61 -18.45 -9.89
N LEU A 67 16.93 -18.54 -8.60
CA LEU A 67 18.28 -18.31 -8.08
C LEU A 67 19.10 -19.61 -7.94
N GLN A 68 18.50 -20.77 -8.26
CA GLN A 68 19.12 -22.10 -8.17
C GLN A 68 19.64 -22.41 -6.77
N ILE A 69 18.83 -22.11 -5.75
CA ILE A 69 19.17 -22.30 -4.35
C ILE A 69 18.93 -23.75 -3.95
N SER A 70 19.96 -24.41 -3.42
CA SER A 70 19.88 -25.80 -2.97
C SER A 70 19.54 -25.96 -1.49
N ALA A 71 19.78 -24.93 -0.68
CA ALA A 71 19.56 -24.94 0.76
C ALA A 71 19.02 -23.58 1.23
N LEU A 72 17.97 -23.64 2.07
CA LEU A 72 17.38 -22.47 2.72
C LEU A 72 17.74 -22.50 4.19
N GLU A 73 18.49 -21.51 4.65
CA GLU A 73 18.71 -21.24 6.06
C GLU A 73 17.76 -20.13 6.50
N TYR A 74 16.88 -20.44 7.45
CA TYR A 74 15.97 -19.50 8.06
C TYR A 74 16.36 -19.30 9.52
N ARG A 75 16.37 -18.04 9.94
CA ARG A 75 16.51 -17.65 11.35
C ARG A 75 15.51 -16.55 11.70
N ASN A 76 15.01 -16.57 12.92
CA ASN A 76 14.16 -15.55 13.51
C ASN A 76 14.67 -15.15 14.90
N GLU A 77 14.05 -14.12 15.47
CA GLU A 77 14.44 -13.55 16.77
C GLU A 77 14.25 -14.52 17.95
N SER A 78 13.50 -15.61 17.77
CA SER A 78 13.26 -16.64 18.78
C SER A 78 14.16 -17.87 18.66
N ASP A 79 15.10 -17.90 17.71
CA ASP A 79 16.01 -19.03 17.58
C ASP A 79 17.08 -19.01 18.69
N PRO A 80 17.49 -20.18 19.23
CA PRO A 80 18.44 -20.24 20.35
C PRO A 80 19.81 -19.60 20.08
N ASP A 81 20.25 -19.59 18.82
CA ASP A 81 21.50 -18.95 18.37
C ASP A 81 21.34 -17.44 18.12
N VAL A 82 20.11 -16.92 18.12
CA VAL A 82 19.79 -15.50 17.88
C VAL A 82 19.34 -14.79 19.16
N ILE A 83 18.51 -15.44 20.01
CA ILE A 83 17.95 -14.88 21.26
C ILE A 83 18.98 -14.12 22.11
N PRO A 84 20.21 -14.63 22.35
CA PRO A 84 21.19 -13.93 23.19
C PRO A 84 21.61 -12.55 22.66
N TYR A 85 21.36 -12.28 21.37
CA TYR A 85 21.68 -11.04 20.68
C TYR A 85 20.44 -10.18 20.41
N VAL A 86 19.24 -10.65 20.76
CA VAL A 86 18.00 -9.89 20.61
C VAL A 86 17.79 -9.02 21.85
N HIS A 87 17.72 -7.71 21.63
CA HIS A 87 17.39 -6.77 22.70
C HIS A 87 15.87 -6.67 22.88
N ASP A 88 15.42 -6.70 24.14
CA ASP A 88 14.03 -6.49 24.49
C ASP A 88 13.54 -5.13 23.99
N ARG A 89 12.37 -5.13 23.32
CA ARG A 89 11.69 -3.92 22.85
C ARG A 89 10.35 -3.82 23.55
N LYS A 90 10.13 -2.74 24.29
CA LYS A 90 8.81 -2.41 24.83
C LYS A 90 8.03 -1.59 23.79
N ILE A 91 6.96 -2.17 23.25
CA ILE A 91 6.06 -1.49 22.32
C ILE A 91 4.89 -0.94 23.12
N GLU A 92 4.72 0.38 23.12
CA GLU A 92 3.56 1.06 23.67
C GLU A 92 2.70 1.61 22.53
N LEU A 93 1.45 1.15 22.43
CA LEU A 93 0.51 1.62 21.44
C LEU A 93 -0.27 2.82 22.00
N ILE A 94 -0.03 4.00 21.44
CA ILE A 94 -0.76 5.23 21.79
C ILE A 94 -1.80 5.52 20.72
N GLU A 95 -3.08 5.34 21.06
CA GLU A 95 -4.19 5.70 20.19
C GLU A 95 -4.46 7.20 20.27
N VAL A 96 -4.39 7.88 19.12
CA VAL A 96 -4.63 9.33 19.01
C VAL A 96 -5.93 9.57 18.25
N ALA A 97 -6.88 10.23 18.91
CA ALA A 97 -8.15 10.59 18.31
C ALA A 97 -7.95 11.56 17.12
N LEU A 98 -8.82 11.42 16.11
CA LEU A 98 -8.87 12.38 15.01
C LEU A 98 -9.34 13.74 15.52
N GLY A 99 -8.73 14.81 15.01
CA GLY A 99 -9.17 16.17 15.32
C GLY A 99 -10.60 16.41 14.84
N LYS A 100 -11.33 17.30 15.53
CA LYS A 100 -12.76 17.60 15.27
C LYS A 100 -13.03 17.89 13.79
N GLU A 101 -12.20 18.70 13.16
CA GLU A 101 -12.32 19.03 11.73
C GLU A 101 -12.19 17.80 10.82
N ALA A 102 -11.24 16.90 11.10
CA ALA A 102 -11.07 15.67 10.34
C ALA A 102 -12.27 14.72 10.52
N VAL A 103 -12.85 14.65 11.73
CA VAL A 103 -14.08 13.90 11.99
C VAL A 103 -15.25 14.45 11.18
N ASP A 104 -15.43 15.78 11.18
CA ASP A 104 -16.50 16.45 10.44
C ASP A 104 -16.35 16.26 8.92
N ILE A 105 -15.13 16.36 8.40
CA ILE A 105 -14.81 16.09 6.99
C ILE A 105 -15.11 14.63 6.64
N ASN A 106 -14.70 13.67 7.47
CA ASN A 106 -14.97 12.25 7.24
C ASN A 106 -16.48 11.95 7.21
N LYS A 107 -17.26 12.56 8.11
CA LYS A 107 -18.73 12.44 8.11
C LYS A 107 -19.33 12.95 6.81
N ARG A 108 -18.90 14.13 6.33
CA ARG A 108 -19.38 14.69 5.05
C ARG A 108 -18.99 13.82 3.85
N LEU A 109 -17.77 13.26 3.83
CA LEU A 109 -17.35 12.30 2.81
C LEU A 109 -18.25 11.06 2.80
N LEU A 110 -18.64 10.55 3.98
CA LEU A 110 -19.55 9.42 4.09
C LEU A 110 -20.95 9.72 3.53
N GLU A 111 -21.48 10.92 3.75
CA GLU A 111 -22.76 11.33 3.16
C GLU A 111 -22.69 11.37 1.62
N VAL A 112 -21.57 11.82 1.05
CA VAL A 112 -21.37 11.77 -0.42
C VAL A 112 -21.27 10.34 -0.92
N ILE A 113 -20.59 9.46 -0.19
CA ILE A 113 -20.37 8.06 -0.57
C ILE A 113 -21.68 7.26 -0.57
N ARG A 114 -22.53 7.47 0.44
CA ARG A 114 -23.76 6.72 0.71
C ARG A 114 -24.64 6.48 -0.53
N PRO A 115 -25.04 7.50 -1.32
CA PRO A 115 -25.90 7.28 -2.49
C PRO A 115 -25.24 6.42 -3.58
N TYR A 116 -23.93 6.53 -3.79
CA TYR A 116 -23.23 5.72 -4.80
C TYR A 116 -23.08 4.27 -4.37
N VAL A 117 -22.82 4.02 -3.08
CA VAL A 117 -22.81 2.66 -2.52
C VAL A 117 -24.21 2.05 -2.63
N ALA A 118 -25.25 2.77 -2.21
CA ALA A 118 -26.62 2.30 -2.30
C ALA A 118 -26.99 1.91 -3.74
N ARG A 119 -26.60 2.72 -4.73
CA ARG A 119 -26.81 2.44 -6.15
C ARG A 119 -26.14 1.15 -6.63
N LEU A 120 -24.93 0.84 -6.18
CA LEU A 120 -24.26 -0.41 -6.55
C LEU A 120 -24.84 -1.61 -5.80
N SER A 121 -25.25 -1.42 -4.53
CA SER A 121 -25.90 -2.45 -3.73
C SER A 121 -27.27 -2.85 -4.30
N THR A 122 -28.08 -1.91 -4.78
CA THR A 122 -29.38 -2.23 -5.42
C THR A 122 -29.24 -3.04 -6.71
N LEU A 123 -28.09 -2.95 -7.37
CA LEU A 123 -27.73 -3.75 -8.55
C LEU A 123 -27.10 -5.10 -8.18
N GLY A 124 -26.98 -5.43 -6.89
CA GLY A 124 -26.33 -6.65 -6.41
C GLY A 124 -24.81 -6.67 -6.63
N LEU A 125 -24.19 -5.52 -6.90
CA LEU A 125 -22.75 -5.42 -7.22
C LEU A 125 -21.86 -5.25 -5.98
N LEU A 126 -22.45 -4.94 -4.83
CA LEU A 126 -21.76 -4.85 -3.55
C LEU A 126 -22.40 -5.80 -2.53
N GLN A 127 -21.57 -6.29 -1.61
CA GLN A 127 -22.06 -7.06 -0.46
C GLN A 127 -22.90 -6.17 0.46
N ASN A 128 -23.93 -6.75 1.07
CA ASN A 128 -24.78 -6.06 2.06
C ASN A 128 -24.02 -5.91 3.39
N ARG A 129 -23.16 -4.90 3.46
CA ARG A 129 -22.33 -4.56 4.62
C ARG A 129 -22.32 -3.05 4.81
N ASP A 130 -21.99 -2.60 6.02
CA ASP A 130 -21.95 -1.18 6.34
C ASP A 130 -21.03 -0.42 5.37
N TYR A 131 -21.56 0.61 4.72
CA TYR A 131 -20.80 1.43 3.79
C TYR A 131 -19.64 2.15 4.50
N GLN A 132 -19.72 2.39 5.80
CA GLN A 132 -18.64 3.05 6.53
C GLN A 132 -17.35 2.22 6.59
N THR A 133 -17.47 0.89 6.49
CA THR A 133 -16.38 -0.07 6.66
C THR A 133 -15.78 -0.57 5.33
N LEU A 134 -16.32 -0.17 4.18
CA LEU A 134 -15.74 -0.58 2.89
C LEU A 134 -14.31 -0.05 2.73
N SER A 135 -13.45 -0.84 2.09
CA SER A 135 -12.09 -0.44 1.73
C SER A 135 -11.91 -0.37 0.20
N PRO A 136 -10.90 0.39 -0.31
CA PRO A 136 -10.61 0.42 -1.74
C PRO A 136 -10.35 -0.97 -2.36
N PRO A 137 -9.62 -1.91 -1.71
CA PRO A 137 -9.48 -3.28 -2.19
C PRO A 137 -10.82 -4.02 -2.40
N ASP A 138 -11.78 -3.84 -1.51
CA ASP A 138 -13.09 -4.48 -1.66
C ASP A 138 -13.84 -3.99 -2.90
N LEU A 139 -13.77 -2.68 -3.15
CA LEU A 139 -14.38 -2.06 -4.31
C LEU A 139 -13.68 -2.47 -5.60
N LEU A 140 -12.35 -2.59 -5.58
CA LEU A 140 -11.58 -3.14 -6.70
C LEU A 140 -11.99 -4.58 -7.00
N ASN A 141 -12.06 -5.43 -5.98
CA ASN A 141 -12.49 -6.82 -6.12
C ASN A 141 -13.93 -6.91 -6.67
N SER A 142 -14.83 -6.06 -6.19
CA SER A 142 -16.23 -6.01 -6.64
C SER A 142 -16.33 -5.52 -8.10
N ARG A 143 -15.53 -4.52 -8.47
CA ARG A 143 -15.42 -4.03 -9.85
C ARG A 143 -14.87 -5.11 -10.79
N ASP A 144 -13.87 -5.86 -10.37
CA ASP A 144 -13.29 -6.94 -11.19
C ASP A 144 -14.28 -8.10 -11.37
N LYS A 145 -15.07 -8.43 -10.34
CA LYS A 145 -16.19 -9.37 -10.46
C LYS A 145 -17.22 -8.90 -11.48
N PHE A 146 -17.62 -7.63 -11.41
CA PHE A 146 -18.54 -7.03 -12.37
C PHE A 146 -18.00 -7.11 -13.81
N ARG A 147 -16.72 -6.81 -14.03
CA ARG A 147 -16.10 -6.89 -15.37
C ARG A 147 -16.04 -8.31 -15.93
N ARG A 148 -15.83 -9.32 -15.07
CA ARG A 148 -15.76 -10.73 -15.48
C ARG A 148 -17.13 -11.32 -15.76
N ALA A 149 -18.12 -10.98 -14.94
CA ALA A 149 -19.46 -11.53 -15.00
C ALA A 149 -20.48 -10.42 -14.71
N PRO A 150 -20.74 -9.53 -15.68
CA PRO A 150 -21.72 -8.48 -15.50
C PRO A 150 -23.14 -9.07 -15.52
N PRO A 151 -24.12 -8.45 -14.82
CA PRO A 151 -25.50 -8.93 -14.82
C PRO A 151 -26.09 -8.96 -16.24
N LEU A 152 -26.75 -10.07 -16.60
CA LEU A 152 -27.30 -10.29 -17.95
C LEU A 152 -28.37 -9.27 -18.34
N ASP A 153 -29.17 -8.82 -17.38
CA ASP A 153 -30.28 -7.88 -17.59
C ASP A 153 -29.82 -6.41 -17.61
N LEU A 154 -28.51 -6.15 -17.53
CA LEU A 154 -27.98 -4.80 -17.48
C LEU A 154 -27.71 -4.25 -18.90
N PRO A 155 -28.38 -3.15 -19.31
CA PRO A 155 -28.11 -2.53 -20.60
C PRO A 155 -26.67 -2.00 -20.72
N LEU A 156 -26.04 -2.17 -21.90
CA LEU A 156 -24.65 -1.76 -22.15
C LEU A 156 -24.38 -0.28 -21.86
N ASN A 157 -25.35 0.61 -22.11
CA ASN A 157 -25.20 2.04 -21.84
C ASN A 157 -25.02 2.36 -20.34
N ARG A 158 -25.42 1.46 -19.42
CA ARG A 158 -25.25 1.63 -17.98
C ARG A 158 -23.89 1.19 -17.47
N TYR A 159 -23.11 0.44 -18.26
CA TYR A 159 -21.78 -0.05 -17.83
C TYR A 159 -20.83 1.10 -17.55
N GLY A 160 -20.81 2.12 -18.42
CA GLY A 160 -19.97 3.31 -18.24
C GLY A 160 -20.32 4.08 -16.97
N GLU A 161 -21.59 4.09 -16.56
CA GLU A 161 -22.02 4.73 -15.32
C GLU A 161 -21.61 3.93 -14.09
N ILE A 162 -21.69 2.59 -14.14
CA ILE A 162 -21.27 1.70 -13.05
C ILE A 162 -19.74 1.75 -12.88
N GLU A 163 -18.99 1.72 -13.97
CA GLU A 163 -17.53 1.91 -13.97
C GLU A 163 -17.15 3.25 -13.36
N ALA A 164 -17.87 4.33 -13.72
CA ALA A 164 -17.67 5.64 -13.11
C ALA A 164 -17.99 5.65 -11.61
N CYS A 165 -19.07 4.98 -11.17
CA CYS A 165 -19.41 4.85 -9.76
C CYS A 165 -18.32 4.11 -8.98
N PHE A 166 -17.82 2.97 -9.48
CA PHE A 166 -16.72 2.25 -8.86
C PHE A 166 -15.47 3.12 -8.77
N GLY A 167 -15.08 3.80 -9.87
CA GLY A 167 -13.94 4.70 -9.88
C GLY A 167 -14.06 5.83 -8.85
N GLY A 168 -15.23 6.49 -8.81
CA GLY A 168 -15.52 7.55 -7.84
C GLY A 168 -15.44 7.05 -6.40
N LEU A 169 -16.06 5.91 -6.10
CA LEU A 169 -16.02 5.31 -4.76
C LEU A 169 -14.60 4.94 -4.34
N ILE A 170 -13.83 4.24 -5.19
CA ILE A 170 -12.44 3.86 -4.90
C ILE A 170 -11.62 5.10 -4.51
N THR A 171 -11.77 6.19 -5.26
CA THR A 171 -11.11 7.47 -4.95
C THR A 171 -11.59 8.07 -3.63
N LEU A 172 -12.90 8.14 -3.37
CA LEU A 172 -13.43 8.72 -2.12
C LEU A 172 -13.02 7.92 -0.88
N TYR A 173 -13.03 6.58 -0.94
CA TYR A 173 -12.53 5.74 0.15
C TYR A 173 -11.02 5.87 0.35
N HIS A 174 -10.26 6.09 -0.74
CA HIS A 174 -8.84 6.37 -0.62
C HIS A 174 -8.58 7.72 0.07
N ILE A 175 -9.32 8.77 -0.29
CA ILE A 175 -9.26 10.08 0.37
C ILE A 175 -9.61 9.96 1.86
N ARG A 176 -10.67 9.21 2.22
CA ARG A 176 -11.01 8.91 3.62
C ARG A 176 -9.87 8.20 4.34
N LYS A 177 -9.23 7.20 3.71
CA LYS A 177 -8.08 6.51 4.29
C LYS A 177 -6.94 7.49 4.57
N LEU A 178 -6.59 8.34 3.61
CA LEU A 178 -5.56 9.36 3.78
C LEU A 178 -5.88 10.32 4.92
N LEU A 179 -7.14 10.76 5.02
CA LEU A 179 -7.60 11.62 6.10
C LEU A 179 -7.38 10.99 7.48
N SER A 180 -7.72 9.71 7.64
CA SER A 180 -7.56 9.00 8.90
C SER A 180 -6.11 8.64 9.22
N SER A 181 -5.29 8.30 8.22
CA SER A 181 -3.91 7.84 8.47
C SER A 181 -2.87 8.96 8.48
N HIS A 182 -3.01 9.96 7.58
CA HIS A 182 -2.02 11.01 7.33
C HIS A 182 -2.53 12.44 7.55
N GLY A 183 -3.84 12.63 7.77
CA GLY A 183 -4.45 13.93 8.10
C GLY A 183 -5.05 14.67 6.89
N ILE A 184 -5.44 15.93 7.12
CA ILE A 184 -6.25 16.72 6.17
C ILE A 184 -5.46 17.08 4.90
N ARG A 185 -4.17 17.41 5.02
CA ARG A 185 -3.35 17.87 3.88
C ARG A 185 -3.24 16.82 2.76
N PRO A 186 -2.82 15.56 3.02
CA PRO A 186 -2.75 14.56 1.97
C PRO A 186 -4.12 14.22 1.36
N ALA A 187 -5.18 14.27 2.17
CA ALA A 187 -6.55 14.07 1.69
C ALA A 187 -7.00 15.19 0.75
N TYR A 188 -6.67 16.45 1.07
CA TYR A 188 -6.96 17.62 0.25
C TYR A 188 -6.21 17.58 -1.09
N GLU A 189 -4.90 17.34 -1.06
CA GLU A 189 -4.06 17.28 -2.26
C GLU A 189 -4.55 16.18 -3.21
N MET A 190 -4.89 15.00 -2.68
CA MET A 190 -5.49 13.92 -3.44
C MET A 190 -6.85 14.32 -4.04
N LEU A 191 -7.73 14.94 -3.26
CA LEU A 191 -9.03 15.40 -3.76
C LEU A 191 -8.86 16.45 -4.87
N GLU A 192 -7.95 17.40 -4.69
CA GLU A 192 -7.65 18.43 -5.67
C GLU A 192 -7.07 17.88 -6.98
N GLU A 193 -6.12 16.94 -6.89
CA GLU A 193 -5.57 16.25 -8.07
C GLU A 193 -6.67 15.50 -8.82
N LYS A 194 -7.49 14.72 -8.10
CA LYS A 194 -8.55 13.90 -8.73
C LYS A 194 -9.66 14.75 -9.33
N LEU A 195 -9.97 15.91 -8.77
CA LEU A 195 -10.92 16.85 -9.38
C LEU A 195 -10.43 17.45 -10.71
N LYS A 196 -9.13 17.41 -11.01
CA LYS A 196 -8.59 17.80 -12.34
C LYS A 196 -8.68 16.66 -13.37
N GLN A 197 -8.83 15.41 -12.92
CA GLN A 197 -8.92 14.23 -13.79
C GLN A 197 -10.36 14.03 -14.27
N TRP A 198 -10.57 14.02 -15.59
CA TRP A 198 -11.89 13.92 -16.22
C TRP A 198 -12.76 12.78 -15.66
N SER A 199 -12.16 11.60 -15.44
CA SER A 199 -12.86 10.40 -14.96
C SER A 199 -13.57 10.61 -13.63
N PHE A 200 -12.93 11.30 -12.68
CA PHE A 200 -13.49 11.62 -11.38
C PHE A 200 -14.31 12.91 -11.42
N ALA A 201 -13.80 13.94 -12.10
CA ALA A 201 -14.45 15.25 -12.24
C ALA A 201 -15.84 15.16 -12.88
N ARG A 202 -16.04 14.26 -13.85
CA ARG A 202 -17.34 14.03 -14.48
C ARG A 202 -18.43 13.66 -13.48
N LEU A 203 -18.08 12.91 -12.42
CA LEU A 203 -19.03 12.45 -11.40
C LEU A 203 -19.08 13.40 -10.19
N MET A 204 -17.93 13.91 -9.75
CA MET A 204 -17.78 14.61 -8.48
C MET A 204 -17.56 16.12 -8.63
N GLY A 205 -17.17 16.61 -9.81
CA GLY A 205 -16.82 18.03 -10.02
C GLY A 205 -18.01 19.00 -9.94
N LYS A 206 -19.22 18.51 -10.18
CA LYS A 206 -20.48 19.25 -10.01
C LYS A 206 -21.19 18.96 -8.68
N ASN A 207 -20.64 18.08 -7.84
CA ASN A 207 -21.23 17.73 -6.57
C ASN A 207 -20.95 18.84 -5.55
N GLU A 208 -22.00 19.51 -5.08
CA GLU A 208 -21.90 20.64 -4.15
C GLU A 208 -21.30 20.24 -2.80
N ASP A 209 -21.56 19.01 -2.33
CA ASP A 209 -20.99 18.52 -1.07
C ASP A 209 -19.49 18.27 -1.20
N ILE A 210 -19.02 17.77 -2.35
CA ILE A 210 -17.58 17.66 -2.63
C ILE A 210 -16.91 19.04 -2.66
N ARG A 211 -17.55 20.05 -3.24
CA ARG A 211 -17.02 21.43 -3.23
C ARG A 211 -16.94 21.99 -1.83
N LYS A 212 -17.98 21.79 -1.00
CA LYS A 212 -17.99 22.18 0.42
C LYS A 212 -16.90 21.45 1.21
N ILE A 213 -16.72 20.15 0.98
CA ILE A 213 -15.66 19.36 1.62
C ILE A 213 -14.28 19.91 1.25
N LYS A 214 -14.05 20.19 -0.05
CA LYS A 214 -12.78 20.80 -0.50
C LYS A 214 -12.53 22.14 0.19
N LEU A 215 -13.55 23.01 0.26
CA LEU A 215 -13.43 24.32 0.91
C LEU A 215 -13.15 24.18 2.41
N LEU A 216 -13.82 23.26 3.10
CA LEU A 216 -13.57 22.98 4.53
C LEU A 216 -12.14 22.49 4.75
N MET A 217 -11.67 21.55 3.94
CA MET A 217 -10.27 21.10 4.00
C MET A 217 -9.29 22.25 3.78
N GLN A 218 -9.56 23.14 2.82
CA GLN A 218 -8.73 24.32 2.54
C GLN A 218 -8.71 25.30 3.72
N GLN A 219 -9.87 25.57 4.34
CA GLN A 219 -9.98 26.41 5.54
C GLN A 219 -9.23 25.80 6.73
N SER A 220 -9.33 24.49 6.95
CA SER A 220 -8.54 23.80 7.97
C SER A 220 -7.04 24.01 7.76
N LEU A 221 -6.57 23.90 6.51
CA LEU A 221 -5.16 24.06 6.15
C LEU A 221 -4.64 25.49 6.35
N SER A 222 -5.47 26.52 6.14
CA SER A 222 -5.05 27.91 6.38
C SER A 222 -4.83 28.22 7.86
N HIS A 223 -5.47 27.47 8.76
CA HIS A 223 -5.27 27.58 10.21
C HIS A 223 -4.16 26.63 10.73
N GLY A 224 -3.33 26.10 9.82
CA GLY A 224 -2.19 25.22 10.14
C GLY A 224 -2.52 23.73 10.20
N ALA A 225 -3.80 23.36 10.37
CA ALA A 225 -4.28 21.97 10.49
C ALA A 225 -3.36 21.08 11.36
N PRO A 226 -3.21 21.39 12.68
CA PRO A 226 -2.31 20.67 13.55
C PRO A 226 -2.66 19.17 13.55
N SER A 227 -1.67 18.33 13.24
CA SER A 227 -1.83 16.87 13.26
C SER A 227 -1.86 16.39 14.71
N PRO A 228 -2.95 15.77 15.20
CA PRO A 228 -3.01 15.26 16.57
C PRO A 228 -1.87 14.28 16.88
N LYS A 229 -1.46 13.48 15.88
CA LYS A 229 -0.33 12.56 16.00
C LYS A 229 1.00 13.29 16.19
N LEU A 230 1.20 14.41 15.48
CA LEU A 230 2.41 15.23 15.63
C LEU A 230 2.44 15.88 17.02
N SER A 231 1.31 16.41 17.48
CA SER A 231 1.20 16.97 18.84
C SER A 231 1.49 15.91 19.91
N LYS A 232 0.91 14.71 19.79
CA LYS A 232 1.17 13.63 20.74
C LYS A 232 2.61 13.11 20.66
N MET A 233 3.19 13.07 19.47
CA MET A 233 4.61 12.72 19.30
C MET A 233 5.52 13.72 20.00
N LEU A 234 5.25 15.02 19.86
CA LEU A 234 6.02 16.06 20.55
C LEU A 234 5.88 15.93 22.08
N GLU A 235 4.67 15.69 22.58
CA GLU A 235 4.42 15.43 24.01
C GLU A 235 5.26 14.24 24.51
N VAL A 236 5.19 13.10 23.82
CA VAL A 236 5.95 11.88 24.17
C VAL A 236 7.46 12.13 24.14
N LEU A 237 7.97 12.86 23.14
CA LEU A 237 9.39 13.18 23.06
C LEU A 237 9.82 14.12 24.19
N VAL A 238 9.03 15.15 24.49
CA VAL A 238 9.31 16.09 25.59
C VAL A 238 9.32 15.36 26.93
N ASP A 239 8.34 14.49 27.19
CA ASP A 239 8.26 13.70 28.42
C ASP A 239 9.48 12.78 28.54
N HIS A 240 9.82 12.05 27.47
CA HIS A 240 10.97 11.15 27.42
C HIS A 240 12.29 11.85 27.76
N PHE A 241 12.58 12.99 27.13
CA PHE A 241 13.83 13.72 27.37
C PHE A 241 13.84 14.52 28.68
N SER A 242 12.67 14.88 29.22
CA SER A 242 12.54 15.53 30.53
C SER A 242 12.77 14.56 31.68
N GLU A 243 12.29 13.32 31.57
CA GLU A 243 12.57 12.25 32.52
C GLU A 243 14.05 11.85 32.51
N TRP A 244 14.67 11.82 31.32
CA TRP A 244 16.09 11.51 31.16
C TRP A 244 17.00 12.49 31.93
N HIS A 245 16.67 13.78 31.92
CA HIS A 245 17.39 14.81 32.69
C HIS A 245 17.24 14.70 34.21
N ARG A 246 16.25 13.96 34.72
CA ARG A 246 16.07 13.73 36.17
C ARG A 246 16.80 12.49 36.68
N LEU A 247 17.21 11.60 35.77
CA LEU A 247 17.88 10.33 36.07
C LEU A 247 19.39 10.36 35.75
N SER A 248 19.88 11.46 35.19
CA SER A 248 21.29 11.76 34.94
C SER A 248 21.80 12.83 35.91
#